data_AF-R5M119-F1
#
_entry.id   AF-R5M119-F1
#
_cell.length_a   1.000
_cell.length_b   1.000
_cell.length_c   1.000
_cell.angle_alpha   90.00
_cell.angle_beta   90.00
_cell.angle_gamma   90.00
#
_symmetry.space_group_name_H-M   'P 1'
#
loop_
_entity.id
_entity.type
_entity.pdbx_description
1 polymer ?
#
loop_
_entity_poly.entity_id
_entity_poly.type
_entity_poly.pdbx_seq_one_letter_code
_entity_poly.pdbx_strand_id
1 'polypeptide(L)'
;MDGLTAASKEVQEMAIDVMLEGEVNGKWKLPANARFVAAGGLDDPLYDGFAHVNIETDTDHWLKWATTNDIHPAIVSYVTYKSCSGEDVLNTPYTGEKPNANPRKWEFASKVLTKTNQPDMLKSLIGEDLTTDFKAFVQQPLITVDDVVMGNYSSDDLEMTDSKKFATAASLATVDEENFATVRDFMKKVGPEPEATFEAIWAHGDEKRLEKLADAKINDTLQQDVGGKHR
;
A
#
# COMPACT_ATOMS: atom_id res chain seq x y z
N MET A 1 22.79 -11.59 1.56
CA MET A 1 23.55 -10.39 1.94
C MET A 1 22.72 -9.19 1.55
N ASP A 2 22.48 -8.26 2.48
CA ASP A 2 21.74 -7.01 2.22
C ASP A 2 22.73 -5.85 2.36
N GLY A 3 22.63 -4.84 1.49
CA GLY A 3 23.51 -3.66 1.52
C GLY A 3 24.99 -3.96 1.24
N LEU A 4 25.30 -4.93 0.38
CA LEU A 4 26.69 -5.32 0.09
C LEU A 4 27.55 -4.14 -0.41
N THR A 5 26.97 -3.25 -1.20
CA THR A 5 27.63 -2.01 -1.67
C THR A 5 27.90 -0.98 -0.57
N ALA A 6 27.22 -1.07 0.57
CA ALA A 6 27.50 -0.22 1.74
C ALA A 6 28.64 -0.75 2.62
N ALA A 7 29.12 -1.98 2.39
CA ALA A 7 30.25 -2.55 3.11
C ALA A 7 31.59 -1.97 2.64
N SER A 8 32.63 -2.05 3.48
CA SER A 8 33.99 -1.69 3.08
C SER A 8 34.47 -2.54 1.90
N LYS A 9 35.30 -1.96 1.01
CA LYS A 9 35.81 -2.64 -0.19
C LYS A 9 36.47 -3.99 0.12
N GLU A 10 37.23 -4.08 1.20
CA GLU A 10 37.85 -5.33 1.67
C GLU A 10 36.84 -6.44 1.98
N VAL A 11 35.67 -6.08 2.54
CA VAL A 11 34.58 -7.03 2.83
C VAL A 11 33.88 -7.45 1.55
N GLN A 12 33.72 -6.53 0.60
CA GLN A 12 33.16 -6.85 -0.71
C GLN A 12 34.09 -7.79 -1.49
N GLU A 13 35.40 -7.52 -1.52
CA GLU A 13 36.41 -8.36 -2.17
C GLU A 13 36.46 -9.77 -1.55
N MET A 14 36.46 -9.86 -0.22
CA MET A 14 36.41 -11.16 0.47
C MET A 14 35.12 -11.93 0.17
N ALA A 15 33.98 -11.25 0.06
CA ALA A 15 32.71 -11.88 -0.29
C ALA A 15 32.73 -12.42 -1.73
N ILE A 16 33.36 -11.70 -2.67
CA ILE A 16 33.56 -12.16 -4.06
C ILE A 16 34.45 -13.41 -4.07
N ASP A 17 35.59 -13.39 -3.39
CA ASP A 17 36.52 -14.51 -3.34
C ASP A 17 35.84 -15.77 -2.79
N VAL A 18 35.09 -15.64 -1.69
CA VAL A 18 34.36 -16.77 -1.09
C VAL A 18 33.27 -17.31 -2.03
N MET A 19 32.64 -16.43 -2.81
CA MET A 19 31.62 -16.83 -3.79
C MET A 19 32.23 -17.60 -4.97
N LEU A 20 33.37 -17.13 -5.49
CA LEU A 20 34.05 -17.74 -6.63
C LEU A 20 34.72 -19.07 -6.25
N GLU A 21 35.43 -19.08 -5.13
CA GLU A 21 36.26 -20.22 -4.72
C GLU A 21 35.46 -21.25 -3.92
N GLY A 22 34.31 -20.87 -3.36
CA GLY A 22 33.53 -21.76 -2.48
C GLY A 22 34.28 -22.12 -1.19
N GLU A 23 35.28 -21.34 -0.81
CA GLU A 23 36.10 -21.55 0.38
C GLU A 23 36.60 -20.24 0.96
N VAL A 24 36.84 -20.24 2.27
CA VAL A 24 37.44 -19.10 2.98
C VAL A 24 38.93 -19.36 3.19
N ASN A 25 39.78 -18.51 2.61
CA ASN A 25 41.23 -18.50 2.79
C ASN A 25 41.91 -19.86 2.55
N GLY A 26 41.41 -20.67 1.61
CA GLY A 26 41.97 -21.99 1.30
C GLY A 26 41.90 -23.04 2.42
N LYS A 27 41.15 -22.74 3.49
CA LYS A 27 41.08 -23.59 4.70
C LYS A 27 39.69 -24.14 4.96
N TRP A 28 38.66 -23.34 4.71
CA TRP A 28 37.29 -23.66 5.09
C TRP A 28 36.42 -23.76 3.85
N LYS A 29 36.19 -25.00 3.38
CA LYS A 29 35.31 -25.25 2.24
C LYS A 29 33.85 -25.13 2.64
N LEU A 30 33.07 -24.49 1.78
CA LEU A 30 31.62 -24.43 1.93
C LEU A 30 30.98 -25.77 1.56
N PRO A 31 29.82 -26.10 2.14
CA PRO A 31 29.01 -27.23 1.70
C PRO A 31 28.66 -27.12 0.22
N ALA A 32 28.63 -28.25 -0.49
CA ALA A 32 28.34 -28.29 -1.94
C ALA A 32 26.96 -27.70 -2.32
N ASN A 33 26.03 -27.64 -1.37
CA ASN A 33 24.70 -27.06 -1.54
C ASN A 33 24.60 -25.59 -1.09
N ALA A 34 25.70 -24.93 -0.75
CA ALA A 34 25.70 -23.51 -0.42
C ALA A 34 25.19 -22.67 -1.60
N ARG A 35 24.40 -21.65 -1.29
CA ARG A 35 23.86 -20.69 -2.27
C ARG A 35 24.03 -19.28 -1.70
N PHE A 36 24.41 -18.36 -2.55
CA PHE A 36 24.55 -16.95 -2.20
C PHE A 36 23.37 -16.18 -2.81
N VAL A 37 22.74 -15.35 -1.99
CA VAL A 37 21.68 -14.43 -2.43
C VAL A 37 22.09 -13.04 -1.95
N ALA A 38 22.16 -12.08 -2.86
CA ALA A 38 22.43 -10.68 -2.59
C ALA A 38 21.22 -9.82 -2.95
N ALA A 39 20.98 -8.77 -2.18
CA ALA A 39 19.94 -7.77 -2.44
C ALA A 39 20.53 -6.36 -2.33
N GLY A 40 20.16 -5.48 -3.26
CA GLY A 40 20.68 -4.12 -3.39
C GLY A 40 21.26 -3.86 -4.79
N GLY A 41 21.65 -2.62 -5.07
CA GLY A 41 22.44 -2.32 -6.26
C GLY A 41 23.80 -3.00 -6.16
N LEU A 42 24.23 -3.68 -7.22
CA LEU A 42 25.55 -4.32 -7.35
C LEU A 42 26.37 -3.52 -8.37
N ASP A 43 27.62 -3.20 -8.04
CA ASP A 43 28.56 -2.56 -8.95
C ASP A 43 29.34 -3.62 -9.76
N ASP A 44 29.92 -3.23 -10.90
CA ASP A 44 30.71 -4.10 -11.80
C ASP A 44 32.10 -4.40 -11.20
N PRO A 45 32.24 -5.40 -10.29
CA PRO A 45 32.40 -6.83 -10.67
C PRO A 45 31.46 -7.80 -9.94
N LEU A 46 30.67 -7.33 -8.98
CA LEU A 46 29.67 -8.14 -8.28
C LEU A 46 28.52 -8.49 -9.21
N TYR A 47 28.15 -7.57 -10.10
CA TYR A 47 27.09 -7.77 -11.08
C TYR A 47 27.32 -9.06 -11.89
N ASP A 48 28.43 -9.18 -12.62
CA ASP A 48 28.71 -10.32 -13.50
C ASP A 48 28.75 -11.70 -12.82
N GLY A 49 28.93 -11.75 -11.49
CA GLY A 49 29.00 -12.98 -10.70
C GLY A 49 27.66 -13.52 -10.21
N PHE A 50 26.58 -12.75 -10.30
CA PHE A 50 25.25 -13.15 -9.84
C PHE A 50 24.26 -13.31 -11.00
N ALA A 51 23.34 -14.27 -10.85
CA ALA A 51 22.10 -14.26 -11.63
C ALA A 51 21.19 -13.15 -11.10
N HIS A 52 20.79 -12.23 -11.97
CA HIS A 52 19.97 -11.07 -11.59
C HIS A 52 18.48 -11.39 -11.63
N VAL A 53 17.79 -11.10 -10.54
CA VAL A 53 16.34 -11.07 -10.47
C VAL A 53 15.93 -9.67 -10.02
N ASN A 54 15.37 -8.89 -10.93
CA ASN A 54 14.78 -7.60 -10.60
C ASN A 54 13.40 -7.84 -10.00
N ILE A 55 13.24 -7.47 -8.73
CA ILE A 55 11.94 -7.49 -8.04
C ILE A 55 11.37 -6.08 -8.16
N GLU A 56 10.49 -5.89 -9.14
CA GLU A 56 9.69 -4.68 -9.23
C GLU A 56 8.54 -4.76 -8.23
N THR A 57 8.33 -3.68 -7.47
CA THR A 57 7.17 -3.62 -6.59
C THR A 57 6.03 -2.97 -7.36
N ASP A 58 5.02 -3.77 -7.68
CA ASP A 58 3.79 -3.31 -8.28
C ASP A 58 2.84 -2.75 -7.20
N THR A 59 2.25 -1.58 -7.47
CA THR A 59 1.38 -0.87 -6.54
C THR A 59 0.13 -1.68 -6.23
N ASP A 60 -0.46 -2.36 -7.21
CA ASP A 60 -1.67 -3.16 -7.01
C ASP A 60 -1.41 -4.38 -6.11
N HIS A 61 -0.29 -5.07 -6.34
CA HIS A 61 0.14 -6.15 -5.45
C HIS A 61 0.41 -5.66 -4.02
N TRP A 62 1.04 -4.49 -3.86
CA TRP A 62 1.27 -3.91 -2.54
C TRP A 62 -0.04 -3.53 -1.84
N LEU A 63 -1.00 -2.92 -2.55
CA LEU A 63 -2.31 -2.54 -1.99
C LEU A 63 -3.12 -3.77 -1.54
N LYS A 64 -3.07 -4.85 -2.32
CA LYS A 64 -3.69 -6.14 -1.93
C LYS A 64 -3.06 -6.73 -0.67
N TRP A 65 -1.74 -6.64 -0.53
CA TRP A 65 -1.06 -7.05 0.70
C TRP A 65 -1.40 -6.11 1.87
N ALA A 66 -1.37 -4.80 1.65
CA ALA A 66 -1.57 -3.77 2.67
C ALA A 66 -2.96 -3.87 3.33
N THR A 67 -4.00 -4.12 2.53
CA THR A 67 -5.38 -4.30 3.00
C THR A 67 -5.58 -5.56 3.86
N THR A 68 -4.60 -6.45 3.97
CA THR A 68 -4.69 -7.69 4.78
C THR A 68 -3.59 -7.79 5.85
N ASN A 69 -2.76 -6.75 6.01
CA ASN A 69 -1.57 -6.76 6.88
C ASN A 69 -1.49 -5.49 7.77
N ASP A 70 -2.63 -5.05 8.31
CA ASP A 70 -2.73 -3.95 9.27
C ASP A 70 -2.07 -2.62 8.82
N ILE A 71 -2.06 -2.34 7.51
CA ILE A 71 -1.66 -1.02 7.02
C ILE A 71 -2.78 -0.02 7.29
N HIS A 72 -2.42 1.15 7.82
CA HIS A 72 -3.36 2.17 8.22
C HIS A 72 -4.28 2.57 7.05
N PRO A 73 -5.62 2.53 7.20
CA PRO A 73 -6.60 2.79 6.13
C PRO A 73 -6.32 4.06 5.32
N ALA A 74 -5.98 5.16 6.00
CA ALA A 74 -5.65 6.42 5.34
C ALA A 74 -4.43 6.32 4.40
N ILE A 75 -3.42 5.51 4.75
CA ILE A 75 -2.25 5.28 3.88
C ILE A 75 -2.65 4.44 2.67
N VAL A 76 -3.37 3.33 2.89
CA VAL A 76 -3.88 2.49 1.79
C VAL A 76 -4.64 3.35 0.80
N SER A 77 -5.62 4.11 1.28
CA SER A 77 -6.46 4.93 0.42
C SER A 77 -5.73 6.09 -0.26
N TYR A 78 -4.73 6.68 0.39
CA TYR A 78 -3.90 7.73 -0.22
C TYR A 78 -3.05 7.18 -1.38
N VAL A 79 -2.42 6.02 -1.17
CA VAL A 79 -1.62 5.36 -2.22
C VAL A 79 -2.53 4.95 -3.38
N THR A 80 -3.72 4.42 -3.12
CA THR A 80 -4.71 4.12 -4.17
C THR A 80 -5.11 5.37 -4.95
N TYR A 81 -5.47 6.46 -4.25
CA TYR A 81 -5.84 7.73 -4.88
C TYR A 81 -4.76 8.24 -5.84
N LYS A 82 -3.50 8.21 -5.41
CA LYS A 82 -2.37 8.65 -6.23
C LYS A 82 -2.12 7.74 -7.41
N SER A 83 -2.20 6.42 -7.22
CA SER A 83 -2.11 5.43 -8.29
C SER A 83 -3.18 5.66 -9.37
N CYS A 84 -4.45 5.84 -8.97
CA CYS A 84 -5.56 6.15 -9.89
C CYS A 84 -5.36 7.47 -10.66
N SER A 85 -4.57 8.39 -10.10
CA SER A 85 -4.22 9.69 -10.70
C SER A 85 -2.96 9.62 -11.57
N GLY A 86 -2.31 8.45 -11.67
CA GLY A 86 -1.07 8.24 -12.43
C GLY A 86 0.21 8.67 -11.71
N GLU A 87 0.15 8.93 -10.40
CA GLU A 87 1.30 9.28 -9.57
C GLU A 87 1.80 8.07 -8.77
N ASP A 88 3.08 7.70 -8.92
CA ASP A 88 3.71 6.71 -8.05
C ASP A 88 4.26 7.36 -6.78
N VAL A 89 3.51 7.20 -5.69
CA VAL A 89 3.92 7.60 -4.33
C VAL A 89 4.42 6.44 -3.49
N LEU A 90 4.27 5.20 -3.98
CA LEU A 90 4.72 4.01 -3.28
C LEU A 90 6.24 3.89 -3.38
N ASN A 91 6.82 4.15 -4.56
CA ASN A 91 8.26 4.12 -4.82
C ASN A 91 8.74 5.44 -5.42
N THR A 92 9.25 6.34 -4.56
CA THR A 92 9.83 7.59 -5.08
C THR A 92 11.34 7.46 -5.30
N PRO A 93 11.92 8.17 -6.30
CA PRO A 93 13.36 8.16 -6.53
C PRO A 93 14.13 8.69 -5.32
N TYR A 94 15.28 8.08 -5.01
CA TYR A 94 16.20 8.62 -4.03
C TYR A 94 17.19 9.58 -4.70
N THR A 95 17.12 10.85 -4.33
CA THR A 95 17.97 11.92 -4.91
C THR A 95 19.27 12.15 -4.13
N GLY A 96 19.49 11.45 -3.01
CA GLY A 96 20.63 11.69 -2.11
C GLY A 96 20.41 12.81 -1.08
N GLU A 97 19.47 13.73 -1.32
CA GLU A 97 19.22 14.87 -0.43
C GLU A 97 18.05 14.66 0.52
N LYS A 98 16.94 14.09 0.02
CA LYS A 98 15.71 13.85 0.78
C LYS A 98 15.45 12.35 0.94
N PRO A 99 14.80 11.91 2.03
CA PRO A 99 14.29 10.54 2.12
C PRO A 99 13.33 10.26 0.97
N ASN A 100 13.49 9.12 0.31
CA ASN A 100 12.49 8.60 -0.62
C ASN A 100 11.45 7.74 0.09
N ALA A 101 10.32 7.44 -0.57
CA ALA A 101 9.32 6.49 -0.12
C ALA A 101 9.53 5.14 -0.81
N ASN A 102 9.21 4.07 -0.10
CA ASN A 102 9.17 2.70 -0.60
C ASN A 102 8.18 1.89 0.26
N PRO A 103 7.74 0.69 -0.17
CA PRO A 103 6.83 -0.18 0.58
C PRO A 103 7.15 -0.38 2.06
N ARG A 104 8.43 -0.60 2.40
CA ARG A 104 8.88 -0.81 3.80
C ARG A 104 8.76 0.46 4.63
N LYS A 105 9.06 1.62 4.04
CA LYS A 105 8.91 2.92 4.69
C LYS A 105 7.45 3.27 4.89
N TRP A 106 6.57 2.93 3.96
CA TRP A 106 5.12 3.06 4.12
C TRP A 106 4.56 2.13 5.21
N GLU A 107 5.05 0.90 5.32
CA GLU A 107 4.72 0.01 6.44
C GLU A 107 5.16 0.62 7.77
N PHE A 108 6.37 1.18 7.85
CA PHE A 108 6.82 1.82 9.08
C PHE A 108 6.03 3.10 9.38
N ALA A 109 5.70 3.89 8.36
CA ALA A 109 4.84 5.06 8.46
C ALA A 109 3.46 4.70 9.01
N SER A 110 2.87 3.57 8.58
CA SER A 110 1.63 3.03 9.14
C SER A 110 1.72 2.81 10.64
N LYS A 111 2.79 2.17 11.11
CA LYS A 111 3.02 1.90 12.54
C LYS A 111 3.19 3.18 13.35
N VAL A 112 3.89 4.18 12.79
CA VAL A 112 4.05 5.50 13.42
C VAL A 112 2.70 6.21 13.49
N LEU A 113 2.00 6.33 12.37
CA LEU A 113 0.71 7.02 12.28
C LEU A 113 -0.32 6.42 13.23
N THR A 114 -0.42 5.09 13.30
CA THR A 114 -1.33 4.38 14.21
C THR A 114 -1.05 4.70 15.68
N LYS A 115 0.22 4.85 16.06
CA LYS A 115 0.62 5.11 17.46
C LYS A 115 0.50 6.58 17.86
N THR A 116 0.73 7.50 16.93
CA THR A 116 0.88 8.93 17.25
C THR A 116 -0.31 9.76 16.79
N ASN A 117 -1.04 9.29 15.78
CA ASN A 117 -2.06 10.02 15.04
C ASN A 117 -1.53 11.39 14.53
N GLN A 118 -0.22 11.47 14.22
CA GLN A 118 0.45 12.69 13.79
C GLN A 118 1.13 12.48 12.43
N PRO A 119 0.48 12.88 11.31
CA PRO A 119 1.04 12.77 9.96
C PRO A 119 2.38 13.48 9.79
N ASP A 120 2.63 14.59 10.50
CA ASP A 120 3.89 15.34 10.42
C ASP A 120 5.13 14.49 10.78
N MET A 121 4.96 13.45 11.59
CA MET A 121 6.06 12.56 11.99
C MET A 121 6.56 11.68 10.83
N LEU A 122 5.80 11.58 9.74
CA LEU A 122 6.15 10.77 8.57
C LEU A 122 7.24 11.42 7.69
N LYS A 123 7.52 12.72 7.90
CA LYS A 123 8.51 13.50 7.12
C LYS A 123 9.88 12.83 7.01
N SER A 124 10.34 12.20 8.08
CA SER A 124 11.63 11.50 8.10
C SER A 124 11.63 10.17 7.33
N LEU A 125 10.46 9.58 7.12
CA LEU A 125 10.29 8.29 6.46
C LEU A 125 10.06 8.44 4.96
N ILE A 126 9.12 9.30 4.57
CA ILE A 126 8.62 9.40 3.19
C ILE A 126 8.96 10.74 2.51
N GLY A 127 9.64 11.64 3.21
CA GLY A 127 10.03 12.96 2.72
C GLY A 127 8.98 14.04 3.01
N GLU A 128 9.41 15.31 2.90
CA GLU A 128 8.62 16.49 3.25
C GLU A 128 7.42 16.72 2.32
N ASP A 129 7.68 16.64 1.02
CA ASP A 129 6.69 16.99 0.01
C ASP A 129 5.51 16.01 0.08
N LEU A 130 5.82 14.70 0.19
CA LEU A 130 4.82 13.65 0.32
C LEU A 130 4.09 13.68 1.66
N THR A 131 4.78 14.03 2.74
CA THR A 131 4.13 14.20 4.06
C THR A 131 3.15 15.37 4.05
N THR A 132 3.50 16.47 3.39
CA THR A 132 2.64 17.65 3.26
C THR A 132 1.38 17.32 2.47
N ASP A 133 1.54 16.61 1.35
CA ASP A 133 0.42 16.17 0.51
C ASP A 133 -0.48 15.16 1.25
N PHE A 134 0.11 14.15 1.90
CA PHE A 134 -0.63 13.18 2.72
C PHE A 134 -1.38 13.85 3.88
N LYS A 135 -0.77 14.84 4.54
CA LYS A 135 -1.43 15.59 5.62
C LYS A 135 -2.64 16.35 5.10
N ALA A 136 -2.53 17.01 3.95
CA ALA A 136 -3.66 17.66 3.31
C ALA A 136 -4.77 16.66 2.97
N PHE A 137 -4.42 15.45 2.53
CA PHE A 137 -5.37 14.37 2.25
C PHE A 137 -6.16 13.93 3.49
N VAL A 138 -5.51 13.73 4.65
CA VAL A 138 -6.19 13.21 5.86
C VAL A 138 -6.90 14.27 6.71
N GLN A 139 -6.58 15.55 6.53
CA GLN A 139 -7.17 16.65 7.32
C GLN A 139 -8.43 17.26 6.67
N GLN A 140 -8.94 16.65 5.61
CA GLN A 140 -10.15 17.11 4.93
C GLN A 140 -11.38 16.93 5.84
N PRO A 141 -12.38 17.83 5.77
CA PRO A 141 -13.66 17.61 6.44
C PRO A 141 -14.45 16.53 5.71
N LEU A 142 -14.72 15.41 6.37
CA LEU A 142 -15.38 14.23 5.79
C LEU A 142 -16.76 14.02 6.40
N ILE A 143 -17.64 13.41 5.62
CA ILE A 143 -18.89 12.84 6.12
C ILE A 143 -18.60 11.66 7.04
N THR A 144 -19.41 11.48 8.08
CA THR A 144 -19.24 10.38 9.05
C THR A 144 -20.15 9.19 8.75
N VAL A 145 -19.85 8.04 9.36
CA VAL A 145 -20.72 6.85 9.29
C VAL A 145 -22.13 7.20 9.77
N ASP A 146 -22.23 7.92 10.89
CA ASP A 146 -23.49 8.37 11.48
C ASP A 146 -24.31 9.24 10.52
N ASP A 147 -23.66 10.17 9.83
CA ASP A 147 -24.34 11.02 8.83
C ASP A 147 -24.92 10.19 7.69
N VAL A 148 -24.16 9.20 7.20
CA VAL A 148 -24.62 8.31 6.12
C VAL A 148 -25.78 7.43 6.59
N VAL A 149 -25.67 6.83 7.77
CA VAL A 149 -26.69 5.92 8.34
C VAL A 149 -27.98 6.67 8.65
N MET A 150 -27.90 7.91 9.15
CA MET A 150 -29.06 8.75 9.43
C MET A 150 -29.61 9.47 8.18
N GLY A 151 -28.90 9.43 7.06
CA GLY A 151 -29.28 10.15 5.84
C GLY A 151 -29.08 11.67 5.95
N ASN A 152 -28.18 12.13 6.82
CA ASN A 152 -27.84 13.53 7.02
C ASN A 152 -26.82 14.03 5.98
N TYR A 153 -27.08 13.74 4.70
CA TYR A 153 -26.25 14.21 3.59
C TYR A 153 -27.11 14.60 2.39
N SER A 154 -26.53 15.42 1.54
CA SER A 154 -27.17 15.98 0.35
C SER A 154 -26.42 15.58 -0.91
N SER A 155 -26.97 15.96 -2.07
CA SER A 155 -26.25 15.81 -3.34
C SER A 155 -24.95 16.60 -3.37
N ASP A 156 -24.88 17.73 -2.67
CA ASP A 156 -23.67 18.56 -2.58
C ASP A 156 -22.54 17.81 -1.86
N ASP A 157 -22.87 16.88 -0.96
CA ASP A 157 -21.90 16.02 -0.28
C ASP A 157 -21.36 14.91 -1.19
N LEU A 158 -22.00 14.63 -2.32
CA LEU A 158 -21.51 13.69 -3.34
C LEU A 158 -20.60 14.37 -4.37
N GLU A 159 -20.72 15.69 -4.53
CA GLU A 159 -19.87 16.52 -5.40
C GLU A 159 -18.51 16.78 -4.73
N MET A 160 -17.69 15.74 -4.66
CA MET A 160 -16.38 15.74 -4.00
C MET A 160 -15.21 15.76 -4.99
N THR A 161 -14.09 16.34 -4.59
CA THR A 161 -12.80 16.12 -5.28
C THR A 161 -12.37 14.66 -5.15
N ASP A 162 -11.58 14.14 -6.09
CA ASP A 162 -11.17 12.73 -6.06
C ASP A 162 -10.41 12.40 -4.76
N SER A 163 -9.51 13.27 -4.33
CA SER A 163 -8.85 13.18 -3.01
C SER A 163 -9.85 12.99 -1.87
N LYS A 164 -10.93 13.78 -1.83
CA LYS A 164 -11.96 13.70 -0.79
C LYS A 164 -12.81 12.43 -0.88
N LYS A 165 -13.07 11.91 -2.09
CA LYS A 165 -13.77 10.63 -2.29
C LYS A 165 -12.99 9.47 -1.65
N PHE A 166 -11.68 9.39 -1.92
CA PHE A 166 -10.82 8.36 -1.34
C PHE A 166 -10.65 8.55 0.17
N ALA A 167 -10.44 9.77 0.66
CA ALA A 167 -10.40 10.04 2.09
C ALA A 167 -11.70 9.59 2.81
N THR A 168 -12.85 9.82 2.17
CA THR A 168 -14.15 9.35 2.65
C THR A 168 -14.23 7.82 2.68
N ALA A 169 -13.72 7.13 1.66
CA ALA A 169 -13.64 5.67 1.63
C ALA A 169 -12.87 5.09 2.84
N ALA A 170 -11.71 5.66 3.16
CA ALA A 170 -10.93 5.24 4.34
C ALA A 170 -11.66 5.50 5.67
N SER A 171 -12.32 6.67 5.80
CA SER A 171 -13.04 7.06 7.00
C SER A 171 -14.25 6.15 7.27
N LEU A 172 -15.05 5.91 6.24
CA LEU A 172 -16.29 5.13 6.34
C LEU A 172 -16.04 3.63 6.50
N ALA A 173 -14.86 3.12 6.13
CA ALA A 173 -14.50 1.71 6.27
C ALA A 173 -14.44 1.21 7.74
N THR A 174 -14.60 2.10 8.71
CA THR A 174 -14.76 1.78 10.14
C THR A 174 -16.15 1.27 10.51
N VAL A 175 -17.12 1.36 9.58
CA VAL A 175 -18.51 0.93 9.79
C VAL A 175 -18.60 -0.53 10.26
N ASP A 176 -19.53 -0.80 11.16
CA ASP A 176 -19.87 -2.15 11.59
C ASP A 176 -20.55 -2.96 10.47
N GLU A 177 -20.75 -4.26 10.72
CA GLU A 177 -21.41 -5.12 9.75
C GLU A 177 -22.90 -4.81 9.57
N GLU A 178 -23.58 -4.28 10.58
CA GLU A 178 -25.02 -4.00 10.53
C GLU A 178 -25.31 -2.88 9.52
N ASN A 179 -24.49 -1.83 9.55
CA ASN A 179 -24.60 -0.63 8.74
C ASN A 179 -23.80 -0.70 7.43
N PHE A 180 -23.03 -1.76 7.21
CA PHE A 180 -22.19 -1.95 6.01
C PHE A 180 -22.96 -1.72 4.70
N ALA A 181 -24.15 -2.30 4.55
CA ALA A 181 -24.92 -2.21 3.31
C ALA A 181 -25.31 -0.75 2.99
N THR A 182 -25.78 -0.01 4.00
CA THR A 182 -26.16 1.40 3.87
C THR A 182 -24.97 2.27 3.46
N VAL A 183 -23.82 2.06 4.10
CA VAL A 183 -22.60 2.82 3.79
C VAL A 183 -22.03 2.44 2.42
N ARG A 184 -22.07 1.15 2.06
CA ARG A 184 -21.65 0.68 0.73
C ARG A 184 -22.51 1.30 -0.37
N ASP A 185 -23.82 1.38 -0.19
CA ASP A 185 -24.73 1.99 -1.16
C ASP A 185 -24.51 3.51 -1.30
N PHE A 186 -24.06 4.18 -0.24
CA PHE A 186 -23.54 5.54 -0.35
C PHE A 186 -22.26 5.59 -1.19
N MET A 187 -21.29 4.71 -0.92
CA MET A 187 -20.02 4.68 -1.66
C MET A 187 -20.19 4.36 -3.16
N LYS A 188 -21.19 3.55 -3.55
CA LYS A 188 -21.57 3.36 -4.96
C LYS A 188 -21.91 4.68 -5.65
N LYS A 189 -22.54 5.63 -4.94
CA LYS A 189 -22.87 6.97 -5.48
C LYS A 189 -21.63 7.85 -5.59
N VAL A 190 -20.63 7.63 -4.73
CA VAL A 190 -19.36 8.37 -4.73
C VAL A 190 -18.49 7.98 -5.93
N GLY A 191 -18.45 6.69 -6.27
CA GLY A 191 -17.81 6.19 -7.48
C GLY A 191 -17.15 4.81 -7.31
N PRO A 192 -16.84 4.12 -8.43
CA PRO A 192 -16.38 2.73 -8.40
C PRO A 192 -15.02 2.53 -7.74
N GLU A 193 -14.03 3.39 -8.00
CA GLU A 193 -12.69 3.26 -7.40
C GLU A 193 -12.68 3.57 -5.89
N PRO A 194 -13.33 4.66 -5.41
CA PRO A 194 -13.52 4.86 -3.97
C PRO A 194 -14.34 3.75 -3.29
N GLU A 195 -15.39 3.23 -3.95
CA GLU A 195 -16.16 2.08 -3.45
C GLU A 195 -15.27 0.86 -3.27
N ALA A 196 -14.51 0.46 -4.29
CA ALA A 196 -13.61 -0.68 -4.22
C ALA A 196 -12.55 -0.51 -3.12
N THR A 197 -12.05 0.72 -2.93
CA THR A 197 -11.12 1.05 -1.84
C THR A 197 -11.77 0.87 -0.47
N PHE A 198 -12.99 1.40 -0.29
CA PHE A 198 -13.79 1.21 0.94
C PHE A 198 -14.01 -0.28 1.24
N GLU A 199 -14.43 -1.05 0.24
CA GLU A 199 -14.71 -2.48 0.39
C GLU A 199 -13.45 -3.26 0.79
N ALA A 200 -12.31 -2.98 0.17
CA ALA A 200 -11.05 -3.66 0.45
C ALA A 200 -10.54 -3.35 1.87
N ILE A 201 -10.63 -2.09 2.30
CA ILE A 201 -10.27 -1.68 3.66
C ILE A 201 -11.24 -2.28 4.68
N TRP A 202 -12.54 -2.23 4.42
CA TRP A 202 -13.55 -2.74 5.35
C TRP A 202 -13.43 -4.26 5.52
N ALA A 203 -13.25 -5.01 4.43
CA ALA A 203 -13.10 -6.45 4.49
C ALA A 203 -11.86 -6.86 5.28
N HIS A 204 -10.76 -6.12 5.12
CA HIS A 204 -9.51 -6.32 5.86
C HIS A 204 -8.95 -7.76 5.89
N GLY A 205 -9.30 -8.60 4.92
CA GLY A 205 -8.96 -10.03 4.92
C GLY A 205 -9.75 -10.87 5.93
N ASP A 206 -10.72 -10.30 6.64
CA ASP A 206 -11.62 -11.03 7.54
C ASP A 206 -12.61 -11.88 6.72
N GLU A 207 -12.62 -13.19 6.97
CA GLU A 207 -13.41 -14.15 6.19
C GLU A 207 -14.92 -13.83 6.21
N LYS A 208 -15.45 -13.44 7.36
CA LYS A 208 -16.88 -13.13 7.53
C LYS A 208 -17.26 -11.86 6.77
N ARG A 209 -16.42 -10.83 6.83
CA ARG A 209 -16.62 -9.60 6.05
C ARG A 209 -16.48 -9.86 4.55
N LEU A 210 -15.52 -10.69 4.13
CA LEU A 210 -15.35 -11.09 2.73
C LEU A 210 -16.57 -11.83 2.19
N GLU A 211 -17.13 -12.77 2.96
CA GLU A 211 -18.38 -13.47 2.60
C GLU A 211 -19.54 -12.49 2.44
N LYS A 212 -19.72 -11.59 3.41
CA LYS A 212 -20.76 -10.55 3.36
C LYS A 212 -20.61 -9.61 2.15
N LEU A 213 -19.38 -9.23 1.81
CA LEU A 213 -19.07 -8.43 0.64
C LEU A 213 -19.40 -9.19 -0.66
N ALA A 214 -19.06 -10.48 -0.74
CA ALA A 214 -19.37 -11.31 -1.89
C ALA A 214 -20.88 -11.44 -2.12
N ASP A 215 -21.66 -11.69 -1.06
CA ASP A 215 -23.12 -11.74 -1.11
C ASP A 215 -23.72 -10.42 -1.61
N ALA A 216 -23.20 -9.28 -1.11
CA ALA A 216 -23.65 -7.97 -1.54
C ALA A 216 -23.40 -7.74 -3.06
N LYS A 217 -22.25 -8.17 -3.58
CA LYS A 217 -21.91 -8.07 -5.01
C LYS A 217 -22.77 -8.99 -5.89
N ILE A 218 -23.06 -10.20 -5.43
CA ILE A 218 -23.97 -11.13 -6.13
C ILE A 218 -25.36 -10.51 -6.24
N ASN A 219 -25.88 -9.94 -5.14
CA ASN A 219 -27.17 -9.28 -5.14
C ASN A 219 -27.25 -8.09 -6.10
N ASP A 220 -26.18 -7.29 -6.21
CA ASP A 220 -26.12 -6.19 -7.18
C ASP A 220 -26.23 -6.71 -8.63
N THR A 221 -25.53 -7.79 -8.95
CA THR A 221 -25.55 -8.39 -10.30
C THR A 221 -26.94 -8.93 -10.63
N LEU A 222 -27.59 -9.61 -9.68
CA LEU A 222 -28.95 -10.14 -9.86
C LEU A 222 -29.97 -9.02 -10.10
N GLN A 223 -29.85 -7.88 -9.41
CA GLN A 223 -30.74 -6.73 -9.61
C GLN A 223 -30.56 -6.07 -10.99
N GLN A 224 -29.33 -6.01 -11.50
CA GLN A 224 -29.06 -5.50 -12.84
C GLN A 224 -29.67 -6.39 -13.94
N ASP A 225 -29.61 -7.71 -13.79
CA ASP A 225 -30.19 -8.68 -14.75
C ASP A 225 -31.73 -8.65 -14.79
N VAL A 226 -32.38 -8.37 -13.66
CA VAL A 226 -33.84 -8.22 -13.60
C VAL A 226 -34.29 -6.88 -14.21
N GLY A 227 -33.55 -5.80 -13.99
CA GLY A 227 -33.83 -4.49 -14.58
C GLY A 227 -33.57 -4.41 -16.09
N GLY A 228 -32.64 -5.22 -16.61
CA GLY A 228 -32.34 -5.33 -18.04
C GLY A 228 -33.38 -6.10 -18.86
N LYS A 229 -34.19 -6.96 -18.23
CA LYS A 229 -35.24 -7.74 -18.91
C LYS A 229 -36.56 -6.98 -19.15
N HIS A 230 -36.65 -5.73 -18.73
CA HIS A 230 -37.85 -4.88 -18.90
C HIS A 230 -37.58 -3.63 -19.76
N ARG A 231 -36.50 -3.62 -20.55
CA ARG A 231 -36.24 -2.62 -21.60
C ARG A 231 -36.23 -3.25 -22.98
#